data_AF-A0A0L7T592-F1
#
_entry.id   AF-A0A0L7T592-F1
#
_cell.length_a   1.000
_cell.length_b   1.000
_cell.length_c   1.000
_cell.angle_alpha   90.00
_cell.angle_beta   90.00
_cell.angle_gamma   90.00
#
_symmetry.space_group_name_H-M   'P 1'
#
loop_
_entity.id
_entity.type
_entity.pdbx_description
1 polymer ?
#
loop_
_entity_poly.entity_id
_entity_poly.type
_entity_poly.pdbx_seq_one_letter_code
_entity_poly.pdbx_strand_id
1 'polypeptide(L)' 'MIYFSAVGMLNALGNSLDDIAANLVRGYAPGMRPAADWLTGGRSCWIGHVDDELPPLPAELAPHNSRNNR' A
#
# COMPACT_ATOMS: atom_id res chain seq x y z
N MET A 1 20.31 19.70 -15.55
CA MET A 1 19.08 19.96 -14.79
C MET A 1 18.42 18.61 -14.52
N ILE A 2 18.10 18.28 -13.27
CA ILE A 2 17.38 17.04 -12.93
C ILE A 2 15.92 17.41 -12.65
N TYR A 3 14.99 16.61 -13.15
CA TYR A 3 13.55 16.76 -12.92
C TYR A 3 12.90 15.38 -12.75
N PHE A 4 11.72 15.35 -12.12
CA PHE A 4 10.89 14.15 -12.05
C PHE A 4 10.05 14.04 -13.33
N SER A 5 10.29 13.00 -14.13
CA SER A 5 9.50 12.75 -15.35
C SER A 5 8.19 12.02 -15.07
N ALA A 6 8.13 11.22 -14.01
CA ALA A 6 6.96 10.45 -13.59
C ALA A 6 7.05 10.06 -12.12
N VAL A 7 5.91 9.72 -11.52
CA VAL A 7 5.78 9.22 -10.14
C VAL A 7 4.75 8.09 -10.13
N GLY A 8 4.99 7.05 -9.33
CA GLY A 8 4.01 5.99 -9.04
C GLY A 8 3.92 5.79 -7.53
N MET A 9 2.71 5.61 -7.00
CA MET A 9 2.47 5.51 -5.56
C MET A 9 1.31 4.54 -5.26
N LEU A 10 1.47 3.75 -4.21
CA LEU A 10 0.41 3.03 -3.52
C LEU A 10 0.63 3.23 -2.02
N ASN A 11 -0.42 3.54 -1.26
CA ASN A 11 -0.39 3.66 0.20
C ASN A 11 -1.81 3.65 0.79
N ALA A 12 -1.93 3.86 2.10
CA ALA A 12 -3.22 3.85 2.81
C ALA A 12 -4.24 4.92 2.36
N LEU A 13 -3.83 5.89 1.55
CA LEU A 13 -4.71 6.89 0.92
C LEU A 13 -5.29 6.40 -0.42
N GLY A 14 -4.72 5.38 -1.06
CA GLY A 14 -5.21 4.88 -2.35
C GLY A 14 -4.17 4.13 -3.18
N ASN A 15 -4.63 3.60 -4.31
CA ASN A 15 -3.84 2.81 -5.28
C ASN A 15 -3.46 3.59 -6.55
N SER A 16 -3.93 4.83 -6.67
CA SER A 16 -3.70 5.72 -7.80
C SER A 16 -3.34 7.12 -7.30
N LEU A 17 -2.66 7.91 -8.12
CA LEU A 17 -2.30 9.28 -7.76
C LEU A 17 -3.55 10.15 -7.52
N ASP A 18 -4.62 9.91 -8.28
CA ASP A 18 -5.88 10.66 -8.16
C ASP A 18 -6.58 10.34 -6.84
N ASP A 19 -6.66 9.06 -6.47
CA ASP A 19 -7.26 8.65 -5.19
C ASP A 19 -6.45 9.19 -4.01
N ILE A 20 -5.12 9.04 -4.08
CA ILE A 20 -4.21 9.54 -3.04
C ILE A 20 -4.37 11.05 -2.88
N ALA A 21 -4.38 11.81 -3.97
CA ALA A 21 -4.54 13.26 -3.92
C ALA A 21 -5.90 13.67 -3.34
N ALA A 22 -6.99 13.03 -3.79
CA ALA A 22 -8.34 13.31 -3.32
C ALA A 22 -8.49 13.01 -1.82
N ASN A 23 -7.99 11.87 -1.37
CA ASN A 23 -8.06 11.43 0.02
C ASN A 23 -7.13 12.22 0.94
N LEU A 24 -5.97 12.64 0.44
CA LEU A 24 -5.09 13.56 1.16
C LEU A 24 -5.77 14.90 1.43
N VAL A 25 -6.42 15.49 0.43
CA VAL A 25 -7.16 16.76 0.58
C VAL A 25 -8.32 16.60 1.57
N ARG A 26 -8.97 15.44 1.59
CA ARG A 26 -10.06 15.12 2.53
C ARG A 26 -9.57 14.81 3.94
N GLY A 27 -8.27 14.55 4.13
CA GLY A 27 -7.72 14.08 5.41
C GLY A 27 -8.24 12.68 5.80
N TYR A 28 -8.57 11.84 4.81
CA TYR A 28 -9.16 10.53 5.02
C TYR A 28 -8.27 9.46 4.38
N ALA A 29 -7.83 8.47 5.16
CA ALA A 29 -7.01 7.36 4.68
C ALA A 29 -7.81 6.05 4.79
N PRO A 30 -8.47 5.58 3.71
CA PRO A 30 -9.31 4.39 3.76
C PRO A 30 -8.58 3.14 4.26
N GLY A 31 -7.29 3.02 3.96
CA GLY A 31 -6.46 1.89 4.39
C GLY A 31 -5.99 1.98 5.84
N MET A 32 -6.15 3.11 6.53
CA MET A 32 -5.74 3.26 7.92
C MET A 32 -6.81 2.68 8.85
N ARG A 33 -6.58 1.49 9.40
CA ARG A 33 -7.55 0.80 10.27
C ARG A 33 -6.87 -0.10 11.32
N PRO A 34 -7.56 -0.44 12.42
CA PRO A 34 -7.06 -1.42 13.38
C PRO A 34 -6.92 -2.81 12.74
N ALA A 35 -5.82 -3.50 13.05
CA ALA A 35 -5.49 -4.83 12.59
C ALA A 35 -4.87 -5.63 13.74
N ALA A 36 -5.18 -6.93 13.84
CA ALA A 36 -4.79 -7.79 14.98
C ALA A 36 -3.92 -9.00 14.57
N ASP A 37 -3.61 -9.09 13.29
CA ASP A 37 -2.84 -10.13 12.61
C ASP A 37 -1.33 -9.87 12.64
N TRP A 38 -0.89 -8.66 12.99
CA TRP A 38 0.52 -8.25 12.94
C TRP A 38 1.28 -8.38 14.26
N LEU A 39 0.65 -8.02 15.39
CA LEU A 39 1.33 -8.05 16.68
C LEU A 39 1.15 -9.39 17.38
N THR A 40 2.22 -9.85 18.02
CA THR A 40 2.19 -11.04 18.85
C THR A 40 1.17 -10.92 19.99
N GLY A 41 0.53 -12.05 20.31
CA GLY A 41 -0.51 -12.13 21.34
C GLY A 41 -1.88 -11.60 20.89
N GLY A 42 -2.12 -11.48 19.58
CA GLY A 42 -3.42 -11.05 19.04
C GLY A 42 -3.78 -9.60 19.37
N ARG A 43 -2.77 -8.77 19.63
CA ARG A 43 -2.97 -7.37 20.01
C ARG A 43 -3.33 -6.56 18.77
N SER A 44 -4.33 -5.69 18.91
CA SER A 44 -4.68 -4.76 17.83
C SER A 44 -3.69 -3.60 17.77
N CYS A 45 -3.38 -3.15 16.56
CA CYS A 45 -2.65 -1.92 16.28
C CYS A 45 -3.19 -1.26 15.01
N TRP A 46 -2.94 0.03 14.85
CA TRP A 46 -3.30 0.74 13.62
C TRP A 46 -2.29 0.46 12.52
N ILE A 47 -2.77 0.04 11.36
CA ILE A 47 -1.97 -0.29 10.18
C ILE A 47 -2.53 0.48 8.98
N GLY A 48 -1.63 0.99 8.14
CA GLY A 48 -1.96 1.56 6.84
C GLY A 48 -1.91 0.48 5.77
N HIS A 49 -3.07 -0.09 5.45
CA HIS A 49 -3.22 -1.14 4.46
C HIS A 49 -3.20 -0.60 3.02
N VAL A 50 -2.69 -1.42 2.11
CA VAL A 50 -2.98 -1.36 0.68
C VAL A 50 -3.75 -2.63 0.37
N ASP A 51 -5.07 -2.51 0.22
CA ASP A 51 -5.98 -3.65 0.15
C ASP A 51 -6.30 -4.09 -1.30
N ASP A 52 -5.85 -3.33 -2.31
CA ASP A 52 -6.07 -3.68 -3.71
C ASP A 52 -5.18 -4.82 -4.20
N GLU A 53 -5.70 -5.58 -5.16
CA GLU A 53 -4.99 -6.70 -5.74
C GLU A 53 -3.72 -6.24 -6.46
N LEU A 54 -2.57 -6.81 -6.05
CA LEU A 54 -1.30 -6.54 -6.68
C LEU A 54 -1.14 -7.39 -7.96
N PRO A 55 -0.47 -6.86 -9.00
CA PRO A 55 -0.19 -7.63 -10.21
C PRO A 55 0.51 -8.97 -9.89
N PRO A 56 0.20 -10.04 -10.64
CA PRO A 56 0.83 -11.33 -10.44
C PRO A 56 2.33 -11.24 -10.68
N LEU A 57 3.11 -12.00 -9.92
CA LEU A 57 4.55 -12.11 -10.16
C LEU A 57 4.77 -13.01 -11.39
N PRO A 58 5.54 -12.57 -12.41
CA PRO A 58 6.00 -13.45 -13.47
C PRO A 58 6.76 -14.66 -12.90
N ALA A 59 6.60 -15.83 -13.50
CA ALA A 59 7.16 -17.09 -12.99
C ALA A 59 8.69 -17.05 -12.91
N GLU A 60 9.32 -16.34 -13.83
CA GLU A 60 10.77 -16.14 -13.91
C GLU A 60 11.31 -15.33 -12.73
N LEU A 61 10.44 -14.56 -12.07
CA LEU A 61 10.76 -13.72 -10.92
C LEU A 61 10.35 -14.37 -9.58
N ALA A 62 9.98 -15.66 -9.58
CA ALA A 62 9.60 -16.39 -8.37
C ALA A 62 10.54 -16.22 -7.16
N PRO A 63 11.88 -16.12 -7.31
CA PRO A 63 12.78 -15.85 -6.18
C PRO A 63 12.50 -14.54 -5.43
N HIS A 64 11.77 -13.60 -6.05
CA HIS A 64 11.37 -12.34 -5.45
C HIS A 64 9.99 -12.39 -4.81
N ASN A 65 9.29 -13.53 -4.82
CA ASN A 65 7.97 -13.65 -4.20
C ASN A 65 8.08 -13.54 -2.69
N SER A 66 7.64 -12.42 -2.12
CA SER A 66 7.80 -12.11 -0.70
C SER A 66 6.54 -11.44 -0.16
N ARG A 67 6.40 -11.42 1.17
CA ARG A 67 5.36 -10.66 1.85
C ARG A 67 5.39 -9.14 1.53
N ASN A 68 6.51 -8.59 1.04
CA ASN A 68 6.61 -7.15 0.76
C ASN A 68 6.10 -6.78 -0.63
N ASN A 69 5.95 -7.74 -1.55
CA ASN A 69 5.41 -7.50 -2.88
C ASN A 69 4.15 -8.35 -3.15
N ARG A 70 3.55 -8.85 -2.07
CA ARG A 70 2.28 -9.58 -2.01
C ARG A 70 1.43 -8.99 -0.91
#